data_AF-A0A3D6BQF6-F1
#
_entry.id   AF-A0A3D6BQF6-F1
#
_cell.length_a   1.000
_cell.length_b   1.000
_cell.length_c   1.000
_cell.angle_alpha   90.00
_cell.angle_beta   90.00
_cell.angle_gamma   90.00
#
_symmetry.space_group_name_H-M   'P 1'
#
loop_
_entity.id
_entity.type
_entity.pdbx_description
1 polymer ?
#
loop_
_entity_poly.entity_id
_entity_poly.type
_entity_poly.pdbx_seq_one_letter_code
_entity_poly.pdbx_strand_id
1 'polypeptide(L)'
;EITGFAATALQPNSGAQGEYAGLMVIKAYHESRGDHHRNICLIPSSAHGTNPASAVMAGMKVVVTKSTEKGNIDVEDLREKAELHKDNLSCIMVTYP
;
A
#
# COMPACT_ATOMS: atom_id res chain seq x y z
N GLU A 1 14.23 0.10 17.75
CA GLU A 1 13.98 -1.14 18.50
C GLU A 1 12.53 -1.61 18.36
N ILE A 2 11.52 -0.84 18.81
CA ILE A 2 10.10 -1.22 18.84
C ILE A 2 9.53 -1.68 17.48
N THR A 3 9.75 -0.92 16.41
CA THR A 3 9.17 -1.21 15.07
C THR A 3 10.10 -2.00 14.16
N GLY A 4 11.35 -2.22 14.57
CA GLY A 4 12.37 -2.86 13.72
C GLY A 4 12.85 -2.04 12.50
N PHE A 5 12.33 -0.84 12.24
CA PHE A 5 12.79 -0.01 11.12
C PHE A 5 14.15 0.65 11.38
N ALA A 6 14.92 0.86 10.31
CA ALA A 6 16.25 1.47 10.37
C ALA A 6 16.22 2.99 10.61
N ALA A 7 15.13 3.66 10.21
CA ALA A 7 14.96 5.10 10.36
C ALA A 7 13.49 5.47 10.55
N THR A 8 13.25 6.64 11.13
CA THR A 8 11.90 7.19 11.38
C THR A 8 11.86 8.65 10.97
N ALA A 9 10.77 9.06 10.32
CA ALA A 9 10.48 10.47 10.06
C ALA A 9 9.35 10.94 11.00
N LEU A 10 9.56 12.07 11.69
CA LEU A 10 8.58 12.69 12.59
C LEU A 10 7.80 13.84 11.94
N GLN A 11 8.05 14.10 10.65
CA GLN A 11 7.36 15.13 9.89
C GLN A 11 5.85 14.84 9.70
N PRO A 12 5.39 13.59 9.53
CA PRO A 12 3.96 13.31 9.47
C PRO A 12 3.25 13.57 10.81
N ASN A 13 2.28 14.49 10.82
CA ASN A 13 1.54 14.96 11.98
C ASN A 13 0.20 14.22 12.22
N SER A 14 -0.13 13.22 11.39
CA SER A 14 -1.30 12.35 11.54
C SER A 14 -1.05 11.00 10.89
N GLY A 15 -1.85 9.99 11.25
CA GLY A 15 -1.76 8.64 10.65
C GLY A 15 -1.92 8.66 9.12
N ALA A 16 -2.93 9.36 8.61
CA ALA A 16 -3.15 9.51 7.17
C ALA A 16 -2.00 10.24 6.46
N GLN A 17 -1.38 11.24 7.09
CA GLN A 17 -0.18 11.87 6.53
C GLN A 17 1.01 10.90 6.54
N GLY A 18 1.11 10.03 7.54
CA GLY A 18 2.10 8.95 7.59
C GLY A 18 1.93 7.94 6.45
N GLU A 19 0.69 7.50 6.18
CA GLU A 19 0.37 6.66 5.03
C GLU A 19 0.79 7.34 3.72
N TYR A 20 0.35 8.57 3.50
CA TYR A 20 0.71 9.33 2.29
C TYR A 20 2.22 9.48 2.13
N ALA A 21 2.94 9.85 3.20
CA ALA A 21 4.40 9.97 3.17
C ALA A 21 5.08 8.64 2.84
N GLY A 22 4.64 7.53 3.43
CA GLY A 22 5.14 6.20 3.14
C GLY A 22 4.93 5.80 1.67
N LEU A 23 3.75 6.07 1.12
CA LEU A 23 3.45 5.81 -0.29
C LEU A 23 4.30 6.67 -1.24
N MET A 24 4.57 7.93 -0.87
CA MET A 24 5.47 8.80 -1.64
C MET A 24 6.92 8.28 -1.62
N VAL A 25 7.39 7.72 -0.50
CA VAL A 25 8.71 7.08 -0.41
C VAL A 25 8.77 5.82 -1.28
N ILE A 26 7.72 4.98 -1.28
CA ILE A 26 7.64 3.81 -2.15
C ILE A 26 7.67 4.22 -3.63
N LYS A 27 6.91 5.26 -3.99
CA LYS A 27 6.90 5.81 -5.35
C LYS A 27 8.30 6.29 -5.78
N ALA A 28 8.95 7.12 -4.95
CA ALA A 28 10.30 7.60 -5.22
C ALA A 28 11.30 6.44 -5.34
N TYR A 29 11.13 5.38 -4.55
CA TYR A 29 11.96 4.18 -4.66
C TYR A 29 11.80 3.43 -5.99
N HIS A 30 10.57 3.28 -6.49
CA HIS A 30 10.35 2.74 -7.85
C HIS A 30 10.94 3.65 -8.93
N GLU A 31 10.71 4.95 -8.84
CA GLU A 31 11.26 5.93 -9.79
C GLU A 31 12.80 5.91 -9.82
N SER A 32 13.45 5.74 -8.66
CA SER A 32 14.91 5.66 -8.57
C SER A 32 15.52 4.44 -9.30
N ARG A 33 14.69 3.41 -9.55
CA ARG A 33 15.07 2.18 -10.26
C ARG A 33 14.60 2.15 -11.72
N GLY A 34 13.96 3.23 -12.19
CA GLY A 34 13.36 3.31 -13.53
C GLY A 34 11.98 2.66 -13.66
N ASP A 35 11.39 2.19 -12.55
CA ASP A 35 10.09 1.50 -12.51
C ASP A 35 8.91 2.49 -12.46
N HIS A 36 8.93 3.55 -13.28
CA HIS A 36 7.92 4.62 -13.26
C HIS A 36 6.48 4.16 -13.51
N HIS A 37 6.32 3.00 -14.14
CA HIS A 37 5.02 2.40 -14.46
C HIS A 37 4.37 1.69 -13.26
N ARG A 38 5.10 1.45 -12.16
CA ARG A 38 4.59 0.74 -10.98
C ARG A 38 3.74 1.64 -10.09
N ASN A 39 2.44 1.68 -10.36
CA ASN A 39 1.47 2.53 -9.66
C ASN A 39 0.25 1.79 -9.09
N ILE A 40 0.20 0.46 -9.14
CA ILE A 40 -0.91 -0.31 -8.56
C ILE A 40 -0.69 -0.49 -7.05
N CYS A 41 -1.70 -0.10 -6.26
CA CYS A 41 -1.75 -0.32 -4.82
C CYS A 41 -2.87 -1.32 -4.48
N LEU A 42 -2.52 -2.46 -3.92
CA LEU A 42 -3.48 -3.47 -3.46
C LEU A 42 -3.97 -3.10 -2.05
N ILE A 43 -5.28 -3.06 -1.86
CA ILE A 43 -5.89 -2.70 -0.57
C ILE A 43 -7.00 -3.71 -0.22
N PRO A 44 -6.93 -4.42 0.91
CA PRO A 44 -8.02 -5.29 1.36
C PRO A 44 -9.31 -4.51 1.59
N SER A 45 -10.46 -5.11 1.29
CA SER A 45 -11.77 -4.49 1.53
C SER A 45 -12.04 -4.18 3.01
N SER A 46 -11.33 -4.83 3.94
CA SER A 46 -11.39 -4.55 5.38
C SER A 46 -10.51 -3.38 5.85
N ALA A 47 -9.74 -2.75 4.96
CA ALA A 47 -8.83 -1.67 5.32
C ALA A 47 -9.58 -0.42 5.82
N HIS A 48 -8.89 0.38 6.67
CA HIS A 48 -9.39 1.67 7.10
C HIS A 48 -9.57 2.62 5.90
N GLY A 49 -10.58 3.49 5.95
CA GLY A 49 -10.94 4.37 4.83
C GLY A 49 -9.86 5.39 4.42
N THR A 50 -8.87 5.65 5.29
CA THR A 50 -7.71 6.49 4.96
C THR A 50 -6.81 5.83 3.93
N ASN A 51 -6.65 4.50 3.95
CA ASN A 51 -5.77 3.77 3.05
C ASN A 51 -6.05 4.06 1.55
N PRO A 52 -7.29 3.84 1.04
CA PRO A 52 -7.60 4.15 -0.36
C PRO A 52 -7.49 5.65 -0.66
N ALA A 53 -7.84 6.53 0.28
CA ALA A 53 -7.73 7.97 0.09
C ALA A 53 -6.26 8.40 -0.08
N SER A 54 -5.37 7.94 0.81
CA SER A 54 -3.92 8.18 0.78
C SER A 54 -3.30 7.66 -0.53
N ALA A 55 -3.71 6.47 -1.00
CA ALA A 55 -3.21 5.89 -2.24
C ALA A 55 -3.62 6.69 -3.48
N VAL A 56 -4.88 7.13 -3.55
CA VAL A 56 -5.34 8.00 -4.65
C VAL A 56 -4.60 9.35 -4.60
N MET A 57 -4.42 9.94 -3.41
CA MET A 57 -3.64 11.18 -3.25
C MET A 57 -2.19 11.03 -3.70
N ALA A 58 -1.57 9.86 -3.52
CA ALA A 58 -0.22 9.55 -4.00
C ALA A 58 -0.14 9.30 -5.52
N GLY A 59 -1.27 9.33 -6.23
CA GLY A 59 -1.36 9.07 -7.67
C GLY A 59 -1.31 7.59 -8.02
N MET A 60 -1.64 6.71 -7.08
CA MET A 60 -1.70 5.26 -7.30
C MET A 60 -3.10 4.82 -7.77
N LYS A 61 -3.14 3.75 -8.55
CA LYS A 61 -4.38 3.06 -8.92
C LYS A 61 -4.70 2.00 -7.86
N VAL A 62 -5.78 2.22 -7.12
CA VAL A 62 -6.24 1.30 -6.08
C VAL A 62 -6.91 0.09 -6.73
N VAL A 63 -6.49 -1.09 -6.32
CA VAL A 63 -7.15 -2.37 -6.64
C VAL A 63 -7.55 -3.02 -5.32
N VAL A 64 -8.86 -3.16 -5.12
CA VAL A 64 -9.40 -3.75 -3.89
C VAL A 64 -9.23 -5.26 -3.92
N THR A 65 -8.68 -5.84 -2.86
CA THR A 65 -8.60 -7.30 -2.64
C THR A 65 -9.69 -7.73 -1.67
N LYS A 66 -10.17 -8.97 -1.80
CA LYS A 66 -11.23 -9.51 -0.95
C LYS A 66 -10.71 -9.72 0.47
N SER A 67 -11.68 -9.80 1.38
CA SER A 67 -11.46 -10.24 2.74
C SER A 67 -12.38 -11.44 3.01
N THR A 68 -11.88 -12.40 3.79
CA THR A 68 -12.66 -13.52 4.29
C THR A 68 -13.80 -13.03 5.19
N GLU A 69 -14.80 -13.87 5.45
CA GLU A 69 -15.91 -13.55 6.36
C GLU A 69 -15.46 -13.15 7.77
N LYS A 70 -14.25 -13.56 8.19
CA LYS A 70 -13.63 -13.20 9.48
C LYS A 70 -12.90 -11.86 9.44
N GLY A 71 -12.91 -11.15 8.32
CA GLY A 71 -12.22 -9.87 8.13
C GLY A 71 -10.74 -9.98 7.72
N ASN A 72 -10.19 -11.20 7.68
CA ASN A 72 -8.81 -11.44 7.24
C ASN A 72 -8.66 -11.25 5.74
N ILE A 73 -7.44 -10.98 5.27
CA ILE A 73 -7.12 -10.91 3.84
C ILE A 73 -7.39 -12.27 3.17
N ASP A 74 -8.10 -12.26 2.04
CA ASP A 74 -8.19 -13.42 1.17
C ASP A 74 -6.87 -13.55 0.39
N VAL A 75 -6.04 -14.51 0.79
CA VAL A 75 -4.68 -14.69 0.24
C VAL A 75 -4.74 -15.16 -1.22
N GLU A 76 -5.75 -15.92 -1.61
CA GLU A 76 -5.89 -16.39 -3.00
C GLU A 76 -6.27 -15.22 -3.91
N ASP A 77 -7.28 -14.44 -3.54
CA ASP A 77 -7.65 -13.23 -4.30
C ASP A 77 -6.51 -12.19 -4.34
N LEU A 78 -5.75 -12.05 -3.24
CA LEU A 78 -4.56 -11.22 -3.21
C LEU A 78 -3.50 -11.73 -4.20
N ARG A 79 -3.23 -13.03 -4.23
CA ARG A 79 -2.25 -13.64 -5.14
C ARG A 79 -2.67 -13.47 -6.60
N GLU A 80 -3.93 -13.74 -6.92
CA GLU A 80 -4.48 -13.56 -8.27
C GLU A 80 -4.33 -12.10 -8.75
N LYS A 81 -4.66 -11.13 -7.89
CA LYS A 81 -4.51 -9.70 -8.21
C LYS A 81 -3.05 -9.27 -8.31
N ALA A 82 -2.18 -9.80 -7.47
CA ALA A 82 -0.75 -9.53 -7.55
C ALA A 82 -0.15 -10.05 -8.86
N GLU A 83 -0.52 -11.27 -9.30
CA GLU A 83 -0.05 -11.84 -10.57
C GLU A 83 -0.62 -11.07 -11.77
N LEU A 84 -1.92 -10.74 -11.73
CA LEU A 84 -2.59 -9.95 -12.78
C LEU A 84 -1.94 -8.56 -12.97
N HIS A 85 -1.46 -7.96 -11.89
CA HIS A 85 -0.87 -6.63 -11.90
C HIS A 85 0.66 -6.62 -11.77
N LYS A 86 1.34 -7.77 -11.86
CA LYS A 86 2.76 -7.94 -11.51
C LYS A 86 3.71 -6.92 -12.15
N ASP A 87 3.45 -6.53 -13.40
CA ASP A 87 4.29 -5.59 -14.13
C ASP A 87 4.12 -4.16 -13.59
N ASN A 88 2.92 -3.79 -13.15
CA ASN A 88 2.61 -2.45 -12.64
C ASN A 88 2.45 -2.40 -11.11
N LEU A 89 2.71 -3.50 -10.41
CA LEU A 89 2.51 -3.63 -8.96
C LEU A 89 3.50 -2.74 -8.20
N SER A 90 2.98 -1.83 -7.38
CA SER A 90 3.77 -0.88 -6.57
C SER A 90 3.88 -1.34 -5.12
N CYS A 91 2.74 -1.58 -4.46
CA CYS A 91 2.68 -1.94 -3.04
C CYS A 91 1.34 -2.60 -2.66
N ILE A 92 1.30 -3.07 -1.41
CA ILE A 92 0.10 -3.47 -0.68
C ILE A 92 0.02 -2.65 0.60
N MET A 93 -1.19 -2.18 0.96
CA MET A 93 -1.43 -1.59 2.28
C MET A 93 -2.13 -2.62 3.16
N VAL A 94 -1.46 -3.03 4.24
CA VAL A 94 -1.97 -4.04 5.19
C VAL A 94 -2.02 -3.44 6.58
N THR A 95 -3.08 -3.76 7.30
CA THR A 95 -3.17 -3.56 8.74
C THR A 95 -3.06 -4.93 9.41
N TYR A 96 -2.05 -5.11 10.26
CA TYR A 96 -1.85 -6.31 11.08
C TYR A 96 -2.42 -6.03 12.49
N PRO A 97 -3.11 -6.97 13.16
CA PRO A 97 -2.70 -8.35 13.44
C PRO A 97 -3.03 -9.41 12.37
#